data_AF-T0GH68-F1
#
_entry.id   AF-T0GH68-F1
#
_cell.length_a   1.000
_cell.length_b   1.000
_cell.length_c   1.000
_cell.angle_alpha   90.00
_cell.angle_beta   90.00
_cell.angle_gamma   90.00
#
_symmetry.space_group_name_H-M   'P 1'
#
loop_
_entity.id
_entity.type
_entity.pdbx_description
1 polymer ?
#
loop_
_entity_poly.entity_id
_entity_poly.type
_entity_poly.pdbx_seq_one_letter_code
_entity_poly.pdbx_strand_id
1 'polypeptide(L)'
;MAVSGVVICAAIAWLSMLAGNATGIPPVLLALIVGAALAHRFDVDPLGEGVNFTVRTILRTGIALIGVRLSVAQIAELGISTVLVAAGGVLLMLSAGTVIAMAFGLPRGRSILSAGAVGICGASAALAISTVLPPHPAQERQTVTTVALVTALSTAAMLIYPLIGRMLGLGQLETGIFFGASIHDVTQVAGAGAMVSPATTTAAVATKLVRVSCLAPVVAAILF
;
A
#
# COMPACT_ATOMS: atom_id res chain seq x y z
N MET A 1 -5.43 -13.47 -23.53
CA MET A 1 -6.43 -12.88 -22.62
C MET A 1 -5.82 -11.86 -21.66
N ALA A 2 -4.58 -12.06 -21.18
CA ALA A 2 -3.81 -11.04 -20.43
C ALA A 2 -3.76 -9.61 -21.04
N VAL A 3 -3.75 -9.46 -22.37
CA VAL A 3 -3.68 -8.14 -23.02
C VAL A 3 -4.89 -7.26 -22.68
N SER A 4 -6.11 -7.82 -22.65
CA SER A 4 -7.34 -7.07 -22.39
C SER A 4 -7.35 -6.45 -20.99
N GLY A 5 -6.85 -7.18 -19.99
CA GLY A 5 -6.72 -6.68 -18.61
C GLY A 5 -5.68 -5.56 -18.47
N VAL A 6 -4.57 -5.64 -19.19
CA VAL A 6 -3.56 -4.56 -19.19
C VAL A 6 -4.11 -3.31 -19.88
N VAL A 7 -4.79 -3.47 -21.02
CA VAL A 7 -5.38 -2.36 -21.78
C VAL A 7 -6.43 -1.61 -20.95
N ILE A 8 -7.31 -2.32 -20.22
CA ILE A 8 -8.31 -1.64 -19.39
C ILE A 8 -7.66 -0.89 -18.22
N CYS A 9 -6.64 -1.46 -17.57
CA CYS A 9 -5.88 -0.76 -16.52
C CYS A 9 -5.18 0.50 -17.08
N ALA A 10 -4.57 0.40 -18.26
CA ALA A 10 -3.92 1.53 -18.91
C ALA A 10 -4.93 2.62 -19.31
N ALA A 11 -6.10 2.23 -19.84
CA ALA A 11 -7.16 3.16 -20.21
C ALA A 11 -7.71 3.90 -18.97
N ILE A 12 -7.98 3.18 -17.88
CA ILE A 12 -8.44 3.79 -16.61
C ILE A 12 -7.37 4.75 -16.07
N ALA A 13 -6.10 4.34 -16.07
CA ALA A 13 -5.00 5.20 -15.62
C ALA A 13 -4.90 6.48 -16.47
N TRP A 14 -4.92 6.34 -17.80
CA TRP A 14 -4.82 7.47 -18.73
C TRP A 14 -5.99 8.45 -18.57
N LEU A 15 -7.22 7.93 -18.53
CA LEU A 15 -8.43 8.75 -18.33
C LEU A 15 -8.41 9.45 -16.97
N SER A 16 -7.97 8.77 -15.92
CA SER A 16 -7.86 9.34 -14.58
C SER A 16 -6.79 10.43 -14.51
N MET A 17 -5.70 10.30 -15.26
CA MET A 17 -4.68 11.36 -15.37
C MET A 17 -5.21 12.59 -16.09
N LEU A 18 -5.89 12.41 -17.24
CA LEU A 18 -6.50 13.51 -17.98
C LEU A 18 -7.55 14.25 -17.14
N ALA A 19 -8.47 13.49 -16.53
CA ALA A 19 -9.50 14.05 -15.67
C ALA A 19 -8.92 14.72 -14.42
N GLY A 20 -7.89 14.13 -13.80
CA GLY A 20 -7.23 14.71 -12.64
C GLY A 20 -6.53 16.03 -12.95
N ASN A 21 -5.84 16.11 -14.09
CA ASN A 21 -5.22 17.36 -14.55
C ASN A 21 -6.25 18.46 -14.85
N ALA A 22 -7.44 18.09 -15.33
CA ALA A 22 -8.51 19.05 -15.62
C ALA A 22 -9.27 19.51 -14.37
N THR A 23 -9.44 18.64 -13.37
CA THR A 23 -10.29 18.89 -12.19
C THR A 23 -9.53 19.24 -10.92
N GLY A 24 -8.20 19.01 -10.89
CA GLY A 24 -7.38 19.13 -9.69
C GLY A 24 -7.52 17.97 -8.70
N ILE A 25 -8.36 16.97 -8.99
CA ILE A 25 -8.51 15.77 -8.16
C ILE A 25 -7.32 14.84 -8.40
N PRO A 26 -6.72 14.23 -7.36
CA PRO A 26 -5.62 13.28 -7.56
C PRO A 26 -6.02 12.13 -8.49
N PRO A 27 -5.25 11.87 -9.58
CA PRO A 27 -5.55 10.79 -10.53
C PRO A 27 -5.71 9.42 -9.87
N VAL A 28 -4.95 9.14 -8.80
CA VAL A 28 -5.03 7.88 -8.06
C VAL A 28 -6.41 7.68 -7.44
N LEU A 29 -7.03 8.75 -6.92
CA LEU A 29 -8.37 8.68 -6.35
C LEU A 29 -9.41 8.38 -7.43
N LEU A 30 -9.30 9.06 -8.58
CA LEU A 30 -10.19 8.84 -9.73
C LEU A 30 -10.08 7.39 -10.24
N ALA A 31 -8.85 6.90 -10.41
CA ALA A 31 -8.60 5.53 -10.86
C ALA A 31 -9.19 4.49 -9.88
N LEU A 32 -9.10 4.75 -8.57
CA LEU A 32 -9.67 3.90 -7.53
C LEU A 32 -11.21 3.87 -7.58
N ILE A 33 -11.85 5.03 -7.71
CA ILE A 33 -13.32 5.14 -7.81
C ILE A 33 -13.82 4.42 -9.06
N VAL A 34 -13.18 4.66 -10.22
CA VAL A 34 -13.52 4.01 -11.48
C VAL A 34 -13.32 2.50 -11.37
N GLY A 35 -12.17 2.06 -10.86
CA GLY A 35 -11.88 0.63 -10.65
C GLY A 35 -12.92 -0.05 -9.75
N ALA A 36 -13.28 0.58 -8.63
CA ALA A 36 -14.30 0.04 -7.71
C ALA A 36 -15.70 -0.01 -8.34
N ALA A 37 -16.08 1.01 -9.12
CA ALA A 37 -17.35 1.03 -9.84
C ALA A 37 -17.44 -0.06 -10.91
N LEU A 38 -16.33 -0.32 -11.60
CA LEU A 38 -16.24 -1.35 -12.64
C LEU A 38 -16.12 -2.78 -12.07
N ALA A 39 -15.61 -2.93 -10.83
CA ALA A 39 -15.41 -4.23 -10.20
C ALA A 39 -16.71 -5.06 -10.04
N HIS A 40 -17.88 -4.42 -9.94
CA HIS A 40 -19.17 -5.11 -9.90
C HIS A 40 -19.78 -5.40 -11.29
N ARG A 41 -19.26 -4.77 -12.36
CA ARG A 41 -19.85 -4.82 -13.71
C ARG A 41 -19.22 -5.84 -14.62
N PHE A 42 -17.95 -6.17 -14.41
CA PHE A 42 -17.22 -7.11 -15.26
C PHE A 42 -17.08 -8.45 -14.55
N ASP A 43 -17.39 -9.53 -15.25
CA ASP A 43 -16.88 -10.84 -14.89
C ASP A 43 -15.36 -10.75 -14.94
N VAL A 44 -14.70 -10.99 -13.80
CA VAL A 44 -13.26 -10.75 -13.66
C VAL A 44 -12.46 -11.78 -14.46
N ASP A 45 -13.07 -12.89 -14.87
CA ASP A 45 -12.41 -14.03 -15.50
C ASP A 45 -11.64 -13.71 -16.80
N PRO A 46 -12.19 -13.02 -17.82
CA PRO A 46 -11.42 -12.69 -19.02
C PRO A 46 -10.34 -11.62 -18.82
N LEU A 47 -10.42 -10.81 -17.75
CA LEU A 47 -9.52 -9.68 -17.49
C LEU A 47 -8.47 -9.98 -16.39
N GLY A 48 -8.73 -10.99 -15.56
CA GLY A 48 -8.02 -11.26 -14.32
C GLY A 48 -6.52 -11.50 -14.51
N GLU A 49 -6.14 -12.21 -15.58
CA GLU A 49 -4.72 -12.44 -15.91
C GLU A 49 -3.96 -11.12 -16.12
N GLY A 50 -4.56 -10.19 -16.89
CA GLY A 50 -3.92 -8.90 -17.20
C GLY A 50 -3.87 -7.96 -16.01
N VAL A 51 -4.92 -7.96 -15.18
CA VAL A 51 -4.95 -7.21 -13.92
C VAL A 51 -3.89 -7.76 -12.96
N ASN A 52 -3.78 -9.08 -12.81
CA ASN A 52 -2.76 -9.71 -11.97
C ASN A 52 -1.33 -9.42 -12.47
N PHE A 53 -1.11 -9.44 -13.79
CA PHE A 53 0.16 -9.03 -14.38
C PHE A 53 0.49 -7.56 -14.05
N THR A 54 -0.50 -6.67 -14.13
CA THR A 54 -0.33 -5.25 -13.79
C THR A 54 0.07 -5.06 -12.33
N VAL A 55 -0.60 -5.74 -11.39
CA VAL A 55 -0.28 -5.66 -9.95
C VAL A 55 1.08 -6.29 -9.62
N ARG A 56 1.42 -7.43 -10.22
CA ARG A 56 2.67 -8.16 -9.88
C ARG A 56 3.90 -7.57 -10.55
N THR A 57 3.77 -7.10 -11.79
CA THR A 57 4.92 -6.66 -12.60
C THR A 57 4.94 -5.14 -12.71
N ILE A 58 3.91 -4.54 -13.32
CA ILE A 58 3.92 -3.10 -13.65
C ILE A 58 3.97 -2.25 -12.37
N LEU A 59 3.11 -2.53 -11.40
CA LEU A 59 3.06 -1.79 -10.14
C LEU A 59 4.37 -1.92 -9.35
N ARG A 60 4.94 -3.12 -9.24
CA ARG A 60 6.20 -3.34 -8.52
C ARG A 60 7.37 -2.64 -9.20
N THR A 61 7.45 -2.70 -10.53
CA THR A 61 8.45 -1.94 -11.30
C THR A 61 8.27 -0.44 -11.09
N GLY A 62 7.04 0.07 -11.10
CA GLY A 62 6.75 1.47 -10.79
C GLY A 62 7.22 1.88 -9.40
N ILE A 63 6.94 1.08 -8.36
CA ILE A 63 7.40 1.32 -6.99
C ILE A 63 8.93 1.32 -6.91
N ALA A 64 9.60 0.37 -7.60
CA ALA A 64 11.06 0.33 -7.66
C ALA A 64 11.63 1.59 -8.32
N LEU A 65 11.04 2.04 -9.44
CA LEU A 65 11.44 3.27 -10.13
C LEU A 65 11.17 4.53 -9.29
N ILE A 66 10.09 4.57 -8.50
CA ILE A 66 9.83 5.65 -7.54
C ILE A 66 10.94 5.68 -6.48
N GLY A 67 11.37 4.51 -5.99
CA GLY A 67 12.52 4.40 -5.09
C GLY A 67 13.82 4.92 -5.71
N VAL A 68 14.08 4.61 -6.98
CA VAL A 68 15.24 5.14 -7.72
C VAL A 68 15.15 6.65 -7.94
N ARG A 69 13.94 7.18 -8.15
CA ARG A 69 13.71 8.63 -8.33
C ARG A 69 13.96 9.43 -7.06
N LEU A 70 13.71 8.85 -5.87
CA LEU A 70 14.02 9.50 -4.61
C LEU A 70 15.53 9.60 -4.47
N SER A 71 16.05 10.81 -4.26
CA SER A 71 17.48 10.96 -4.07
C SER A 71 17.91 10.34 -2.75
N VAL A 72 19.11 9.75 -2.72
CA VAL A 72 19.72 9.28 -1.46
C VAL A 72 19.76 10.41 -0.44
N ALA A 73 19.93 11.66 -0.90
CA ALA A 73 19.86 12.85 -0.05
C ALA A 73 18.47 13.05 0.60
N GLN A 74 17.37 12.88 -0.15
CA GLN A 74 16.01 12.97 0.41
C GLN A 74 15.75 11.90 1.47
N ILE A 75 16.22 10.67 1.24
CA ILE A 75 16.10 9.58 2.22
C ILE A 75 17.02 9.83 3.42
N ALA A 76 18.21 10.38 3.20
CA ALA A 76 19.15 10.75 4.26
C ALA A 76 18.66 11.92 5.12
N GLU A 77 17.93 12.87 4.54
CA GLU A 77 17.29 14.00 5.26
C GLU A 77 16.20 13.54 6.24
N LEU A 78 15.51 12.43 5.96
CA LEU A 78 14.61 11.79 6.93
C LEU A 78 15.37 11.27 8.16
N GLY A 79 16.67 11.05 8.04
CA GLY A 79 17.56 10.66 9.12
C GLY A 79 17.36 9.24 9.63
N ILE A 80 18.29 8.82 10.49
CA ILE A 80 18.25 7.50 11.14
C ILE A 80 17.00 7.32 12.02
N SER A 81 16.46 8.43 12.54
CA SER A 81 15.23 8.44 13.35
C SER A 81 14.05 7.86 12.57
N THR A 82 13.88 8.22 11.30
CA THR A 82 12.78 7.67 10.48
C THR A 82 12.95 6.17 10.22
N VAL A 83 14.18 5.70 10.01
CA VAL A 83 14.47 4.27 9.86
C VAL A 83 14.12 3.52 11.14
N LEU A 84 14.51 4.03 12.30
CA LEU A 84 14.20 3.44 13.59
C LEU A 84 12.69 3.43 13.89
N VAL A 85 11.99 4.52 13.58
CA VAL A 85 10.52 4.60 13.72
C VAL A 85 9.83 3.63 12.77
N ALA A 86 10.30 3.51 11.52
CA ALA A 86 9.75 2.56 10.57
C ALA A 86 9.97 1.11 11.01
N ALA A 87 11.20 0.74 11.36
CA ALA A 87 11.53 -0.62 11.81
C ALA A 87 10.83 -0.96 13.13
N GLY A 88 10.88 -0.07 14.12
CA GLY A 88 10.19 -0.22 15.40
C GLY A 88 8.67 -0.30 15.22
N GLY A 89 8.11 0.53 14.34
CA GLY A 89 6.69 0.51 13.99
C GLY A 89 6.28 -0.81 13.32
N VAL A 90 7.08 -1.32 12.37
CA VAL A 90 6.83 -2.63 11.75
C VAL A 90 6.90 -3.75 12.78
N LEU A 91 7.91 -3.76 13.65
CA LEU A 91 8.05 -4.77 14.70
C LEU A 91 6.87 -4.71 15.69
N LEU A 92 6.47 -3.51 16.10
CA LEU A 92 5.34 -3.30 17.00
C LEU A 92 4.02 -3.75 16.34
N MET A 93 3.76 -3.34 15.10
CA MET A 93 2.55 -3.73 14.38
C MET A 93 2.51 -5.23 14.11
N LEU A 94 3.65 -5.85 13.78
CA LEU A 94 3.73 -7.29 13.53
C LEU A 94 3.50 -8.07 14.82
N SER A 95 4.18 -7.71 15.91
CA SER A 95 4.04 -8.37 17.21
C SER A 95 2.66 -8.16 17.82
N ALA A 96 2.25 -6.90 18.05
CA ALA A 96 0.96 -6.56 18.64
C ALA A 96 -0.19 -7.03 17.76
N GLY A 97 -0.13 -6.79 16.45
CA GLY A 97 -1.17 -7.23 15.52
C GLY A 97 -1.32 -8.75 15.48
N THR A 98 -0.21 -9.51 15.54
CA THR A 98 -0.27 -10.97 15.61
C THR A 98 -0.89 -11.44 16.93
N VAL A 99 -0.49 -10.85 18.05
CA VAL A 99 -1.04 -11.18 19.38
C VAL A 99 -2.53 -10.87 19.45
N ILE A 100 -2.95 -9.68 19.00
CA ILE A 100 -4.35 -9.26 18.97
C ILE A 100 -5.17 -10.21 18.09
N ALA A 101 -4.71 -10.51 16.87
CA ALA A 101 -5.41 -11.42 15.98
C ALA A 101 -5.55 -12.83 16.57
N MET A 102 -4.51 -13.35 17.23
CA MET A 102 -4.60 -14.64 17.94
C MET A 102 -5.57 -14.58 19.13
N ALA A 103 -5.64 -13.46 19.85
CA ALA A 103 -6.61 -13.27 20.94
C ALA A 103 -8.07 -13.29 20.43
N PHE A 104 -8.30 -12.89 19.18
CA PHE A 104 -9.57 -13.05 18.48
C PHE A 104 -9.78 -14.45 17.85
N GLY A 105 -8.90 -15.41 18.15
CA GLY A 105 -9.04 -16.80 17.70
C GLY A 105 -8.51 -17.09 16.30
N LEU A 106 -7.75 -16.17 15.67
CA LEU A 106 -7.13 -16.45 14.37
C LEU A 106 -5.92 -17.38 14.54
N PRO A 107 -5.75 -18.39 13.66
CA PRO A 107 -4.53 -19.19 13.62
C PRO A 107 -3.30 -18.32 13.38
N ARG A 108 -2.16 -18.70 13.97
CA ARG A 108 -0.90 -17.92 13.92
C ARG A 108 -0.51 -17.46 12.51
N GLY A 109 -0.57 -18.35 11.52
CA GLY A 109 -0.26 -17.99 10.12
C GLY A 109 -1.18 -16.89 9.58
N ARG A 110 -2.46 -16.89 9.98
CA ARG A 110 -3.40 -15.82 9.63
C ARG A 110 -3.10 -14.51 10.31
N SER A 111 -2.77 -14.58 11.59
CA SER A 111 -2.41 -13.43 12.39
C SER A 111 -1.16 -12.72 11.83
N ILE A 112 -0.11 -13.49 11.48
CA ILE A 112 1.11 -12.94 10.88
C ILE A 112 0.83 -12.32 9.51
N LEU A 113 0.06 -13.00 8.65
CA LEU A 113 -0.29 -12.50 7.32
C LEU A 113 -1.04 -11.16 7.40
N SER A 114 -2.07 -11.07 8.26
CA SER A 114 -2.85 -9.86 8.44
C SER A 114 -2.03 -8.73 9.07
N ALA A 115 -1.23 -9.04 10.10
CA ALA A 115 -0.38 -8.06 10.78
C ALA A 115 0.71 -7.52 9.84
N GLY A 116 1.35 -8.37 9.05
CA GLY A 116 2.34 -7.95 8.05
C GLY A 116 1.73 -7.13 6.91
N ALA A 117 0.52 -7.48 6.47
CA ALA A 117 -0.22 -6.69 5.49
C ALA A 117 -0.47 -5.26 6.00
N VAL A 118 -1.04 -5.10 7.20
CA VAL A 118 -1.31 -3.80 7.81
C VAL A 118 -0.01 -3.03 8.12
N GLY A 119 1.00 -3.75 8.63
CA GLY A 119 2.22 -3.17 9.20
C GLY A 119 3.25 -2.68 8.19
N ILE A 120 3.23 -3.19 6.94
CA ILE A 120 4.28 -2.94 5.96
C ILE A 120 3.74 -2.16 4.76
N CYS A 121 3.08 -2.83 3.81
CA CYS A 121 2.67 -2.24 2.52
C CYS A 121 1.34 -2.78 1.98
N GLY A 122 0.52 -3.39 2.82
CA GLY A 122 -0.80 -3.90 2.43
C GLY A 122 -0.69 -5.12 1.54
N ALA A 123 -1.10 -4.96 0.29
CA ALA A 123 -1.28 -6.08 -0.63
C ALA A 123 0.04 -6.80 -0.96
N SER A 124 1.12 -6.06 -1.19
CA SER A 124 2.41 -6.64 -1.55
C SER A 124 3.00 -7.46 -0.40
N ALA A 125 2.81 -7.03 0.85
CA ALA A 125 3.23 -7.77 2.04
C ALA A 125 2.38 -9.03 2.25
N ALA A 126 1.05 -8.94 2.10
CA ALA A 126 0.16 -10.10 2.20
C ALA A 126 0.56 -11.21 1.21
N LEU A 127 0.82 -10.84 -0.05
CA LEU A 127 1.24 -11.77 -1.10
C LEU A 127 2.61 -12.39 -0.77
N ALA A 128 3.61 -11.59 -0.39
CA ALA A 128 4.95 -12.11 -0.08
C ALA A 128 4.96 -13.02 1.17
N ILE A 129 4.23 -12.65 2.22
CA ILE A 129 4.14 -13.47 3.43
C ILE A 129 3.37 -14.77 3.15
N SER A 130 2.32 -14.72 2.31
CA SER A 130 1.60 -15.94 1.95
C SER A 130 2.50 -17.00 1.30
N THR A 131 3.54 -16.61 0.56
CA THR A 131 4.43 -17.57 -0.11
C THR A 131 5.41 -18.29 0.82
N VAL A 132 5.64 -17.77 2.03
CA VAL A 132 6.56 -18.38 3.01
C VAL A 132 5.84 -19.04 4.20
N LEU A 133 4.51 -18.89 4.27
CA LEU A 133 3.71 -19.58 5.29
C LEU A 133 3.43 -21.04 4.88
N PRO A 134 3.26 -21.96 5.86
CA PRO A 134 2.90 -23.34 5.58
C PRO A 134 1.65 -23.44 4.69
N PRO A 135 1.62 -24.35 3.71
CA PRO A 135 0.47 -24.51 2.82
C PRO A 135 -0.82 -24.77 3.61
N HIS A 136 -1.89 -24.07 3.25
CA HIS A 136 -3.20 -24.26 3.88
C HIS A 136 -4.31 -24.06 2.82
N PRO A 137 -5.36 -24.89 2.79
CA PRO A 137 -6.41 -24.81 1.76
C PRO A 137 -7.08 -23.43 1.64
N ALA A 138 -7.23 -22.74 2.78
CA ALA A 138 -7.82 -21.41 2.84
C ALA A 138 -6.85 -20.23 2.59
N GLN A 139 -5.58 -20.49 2.26
CA GLN A 139 -4.54 -19.46 2.16
C GLN A 139 -4.84 -18.41 1.09
N GLU A 140 -5.26 -18.84 -0.09
CA GLU A 140 -5.61 -17.94 -1.19
C GLU A 140 -6.77 -17.02 -0.79
N ARG A 141 -7.90 -17.62 -0.38
CA ARG A 141 -9.10 -16.88 0.08
C ARG A 141 -8.76 -15.87 1.16
N GLN A 142 -7.91 -16.25 2.09
CA GLN A 142 -7.53 -15.39 3.20
C GLN A 142 -6.58 -14.26 2.77
N THR A 143 -5.65 -14.53 1.86
CA THR A 143 -4.77 -13.50 1.29
C THR A 143 -5.61 -12.48 0.55
N VAL A 144 -6.54 -12.93 -0.31
CA VAL A 144 -7.48 -12.07 -1.03
C VAL A 144 -8.34 -11.24 -0.07
N THR A 145 -8.90 -11.87 0.97
CA THR A 145 -9.71 -11.16 1.97
C THR A 145 -8.89 -10.09 2.71
N THR A 146 -7.65 -10.40 3.08
CA THR A 146 -6.75 -9.47 3.77
C THR A 146 -6.41 -8.29 2.86
N VAL A 147 -6.05 -8.56 1.60
CA VAL A 147 -5.76 -7.53 0.60
C VAL A 147 -6.96 -6.60 0.44
N ALA A 148 -8.17 -7.16 0.30
CA ALA A 148 -9.38 -6.37 0.13
C ALA A 148 -9.66 -5.46 1.35
N LEU A 149 -9.58 -6.00 2.57
CA LEU A 149 -9.82 -5.24 3.80
C LEU A 149 -8.78 -4.13 3.99
N VAL A 150 -7.49 -4.44 3.82
CA VAL A 150 -6.42 -3.45 3.98
C VAL A 150 -6.53 -2.37 2.91
N THR A 151 -6.89 -2.72 1.68
CA THR A 151 -7.14 -1.74 0.62
C THR A 151 -8.29 -0.81 0.98
N ALA A 152 -9.40 -1.36 1.48
CA ALA A 152 -10.55 -0.56 1.91
C ALA A 152 -10.21 0.40 3.07
N LEU A 153 -9.50 -0.10 4.10
CA LEU A 153 -9.04 0.72 5.23
C LEU A 153 -8.09 1.82 4.78
N SER A 154 -7.17 1.50 3.87
CA SER A 154 -6.19 2.44 3.34
C SER A 154 -6.82 3.46 2.39
N THR A 155 -7.93 3.11 1.71
CA THR A 155 -8.76 4.08 0.96
C THR A 155 -9.39 5.09 1.92
N ALA A 156 -9.99 4.59 3.01
CA ALA A 156 -10.59 5.45 4.01
C ALA A 156 -9.53 6.38 4.63
N ALA A 157 -8.36 5.84 4.99
CA ALA A 157 -7.24 6.61 5.51
C ALA A 157 -6.76 7.68 4.52
N MET A 158 -6.62 7.35 3.23
CA MET A 158 -6.24 8.31 2.19
C MET A 158 -7.18 9.52 2.11
N LEU A 159 -8.50 9.29 2.29
CA LEU A 159 -9.50 10.35 2.24
C LEU A 159 -9.60 11.15 3.54
N ILE A 160 -9.45 10.48 4.68
CA ILE A 160 -9.69 11.06 6.00
C ILE A 160 -8.44 11.76 6.55
N TYR A 161 -7.24 11.20 6.33
CA TYR A 161 -6.02 11.68 6.98
C TYR A 161 -5.58 13.09 6.58
N PRO A 162 -5.81 13.58 5.34
CA PRO A 162 -5.59 14.99 5.02
C PRO A 162 -6.39 15.96 5.90
N LEU A 163 -7.62 15.59 6.29
CA LEU A 163 -8.40 16.39 7.23
C LEU A 163 -7.80 16.34 8.64
N ILE A 164 -7.40 15.16 9.10
CA ILE A 164 -6.75 14.98 10.41
C ILE A 164 -5.46 15.80 10.49
N GLY A 165 -4.60 15.73 9.48
CA GLY A 165 -3.34 16.50 9.45
C GLY A 165 -3.58 18.00 9.55
N ARG A 166 -4.61 18.52 8.86
CA ARG A 166 -5.03 19.92 8.98
C ARG A 166 -5.57 20.26 10.37
N MET A 167 -6.41 19.40 10.95
CA MET A 167 -6.97 19.61 12.30
C MET A 167 -5.91 19.61 13.39
N LEU A 168 -4.86 18.79 13.23
CA LEU A 168 -3.71 18.75 14.13
C LEU A 168 -2.72 19.89 13.90
N GLY A 169 -2.88 20.70 12.85
CA GLY A 169 -1.99 21.80 12.52
C GLY A 169 -0.59 21.35 12.08
N LEU A 170 -0.46 20.13 11.55
CA LEU A 170 0.84 19.56 11.15
C LEU A 170 1.44 20.32 9.96
N GLY A 171 2.77 20.48 9.98
CA GLY A 171 3.52 20.97 8.83
C GLY A 171 3.47 19.99 7.64
N GLN A 172 3.93 20.41 6.46
CA GLN A 172 3.92 19.55 5.26
C GLN A 172 4.79 18.29 5.42
N LEU A 173 5.96 18.44 6.04
CA LEU A 173 6.87 17.32 6.31
C LEU A 173 6.25 16.33 7.31
N GLU A 174 5.72 16.84 8.43
CA GLU A 174 5.09 16.04 9.48
C GLU A 174 3.84 15.32 8.97
N THR A 175 3.01 16.00 8.18
CA THR A 175 1.86 15.40 7.49
C THR A 175 2.31 14.27 6.57
N GLY A 176 3.40 14.47 5.83
CA GLY A 176 3.96 13.44 4.95
C GLY A 176 4.43 12.22 5.74
N ILE A 177 5.25 12.42 6.78
CA ILE A 177 5.71 11.35 7.66
C ILE A 177 4.52 10.61 8.28
N PHE A 178 3.52 11.35 8.78
CA PHE A 178 2.28 10.78 9.31
C PHE A 178 1.60 9.87 8.29
N PHE A 179 1.37 10.33 7.05
CA PHE A 179 0.74 9.51 6.00
C PHE A 179 1.56 8.27 5.67
N GLY A 180 2.87 8.41 5.47
CA GLY A 180 3.74 7.27 5.15
C GLY A 180 3.86 6.24 6.28
N ALA A 181 3.80 6.71 7.53
CA ALA A 181 3.85 5.87 8.72
C ALA A 181 2.53 5.14 9.02
N SER A 182 1.40 5.60 8.51
CA SER A 182 0.07 5.10 8.93
C SER A 182 -0.76 4.49 7.81
N ILE A 183 -0.73 5.03 6.58
CA ILE A 183 -1.50 4.48 5.45
C ILE A 183 -0.85 3.16 4.99
N HIS A 184 -1.67 2.16 4.67
CA HIS A 184 -1.19 0.79 4.49
C HIS A 184 -0.64 0.51 3.09
N ASP A 185 -1.09 1.21 2.05
CA ASP A 185 -0.65 0.99 0.66
C ASP A 185 0.15 2.17 0.09
N VAL A 186 1.15 1.88 -0.75
CA VAL A 186 2.04 2.91 -1.34
C VAL A 186 1.28 3.86 -2.26
N THR A 187 0.36 3.33 -3.06
CA THR A 187 -0.42 4.10 -4.04
C THR A 187 -1.33 5.09 -3.32
N GLN A 188 -1.98 4.64 -2.25
CA GLN A 188 -2.88 5.47 -1.43
C GLN A 188 -2.12 6.50 -0.58
N VAL A 189 -0.91 6.17 -0.11
CA VAL A 189 0.00 7.15 0.51
C VAL A 189 0.32 8.29 -0.46
N ALA A 190 0.72 7.95 -1.69
CA ALA A 190 1.04 8.95 -2.71
C ALA A 190 -0.18 9.81 -3.06
N GLY A 191 -1.36 9.19 -3.17
CA GLY A 191 -2.63 9.88 -3.41
C GLY A 191 -2.97 10.87 -2.28
N ALA A 192 -2.84 10.46 -1.02
CA ALA A 192 -3.10 11.33 0.13
C ALA A 192 -2.14 12.53 0.17
N GLY A 193 -0.84 12.28 -0.06
CA GLY A 193 0.16 13.35 -0.13
C GLY A 193 -0.14 14.36 -1.24
N ALA A 194 -0.58 13.87 -2.41
CA ALA A 194 -0.91 14.71 -3.56
C ALA A 194 -2.11 15.63 -3.31
N MET A 195 -3.01 15.29 -2.39
CA MET A 195 -4.10 16.17 -1.94
C MET A 195 -3.63 17.34 -1.07
N VAL A 196 -2.39 17.30 -0.57
CA VAL A 196 -1.83 18.30 0.35
C VAL A 196 -0.78 19.15 -0.36
N SER A 197 0.35 18.56 -0.78
CA SER A 197 1.41 19.26 -1.51
C SER A 197 2.44 18.31 -2.11
N PRO A 198 3.22 18.72 -3.13
CA PRO A 198 4.33 17.91 -3.67
C PRO A 198 5.39 17.51 -2.63
N ALA A 199 5.66 18.40 -1.65
CA ALA A 199 6.59 18.12 -0.56
C ALA A 199 6.02 17.03 0.37
N THR A 200 4.72 17.12 0.71
CA THR A 200 4.01 16.10 1.50
C THR A 200 4.04 14.74 0.80
N THR A 201 3.79 14.70 -0.51
CA THR A 201 3.88 13.46 -1.31
C THR A 201 5.26 12.84 -1.23
N THR A 202 6.32 13.64 -1.42
CA THR A 202 7.70 13.16 -1.38
C THR A 202 8.04 12.57 -0.01
N ALA A 203 7.74 13.29 1.07
CA ALA A 203 7.97 12.83 2.44
C ALA A 203 7.16 11.56 2.78
N ALA A 204 5.90 11.51 2.37
CA ALA A 204 5.02 10.37 2.62
C ALA A 204 5.48 9.10 1.91
N VAL A 205 5.80 9.22 0.62
CA VAL A 205 6.30 8.10 -0.19
C VAL A 205 7.65 7.64 0.34
N ALA A 206 8.57 8.55 0.66
CA ALA A 206 9.87 8.19 1.22
C ALA A 206 9.73 7.43 2.55
N THR A 207 8.93 7.97 3.50
CA THR A 207 8.65 7.31 4.79
C THR A 207 8.04 5.91 4.57
N LYS A 208 7.10 5.79 3.62
CA LYS A 208 6.47 4.51 3.30
C LYS A 208 7.45 3.50 2.70
N LEU A 209 8.35 3.93 1.82
CA LEU A 209 9.34 3.05 1.21
C LEU A 209 10.36 2.54 2.22
N VAL A 210 10.74 3.35 3.22
CA VAL A 210 11.54 2.87 4.36
C VAL A 210 10.81 1.72 5.06
N ARG A 211 9.51 1.84 5.34
CA ARG A 211 8.72 0.72 5.90
C ARG A 211 8.62 -0.49 4.97
N VAL A 212 8.42 -0.26 3.67
CA VAL A 212 8.34 -1.33 2.66
C VAL A 212 9.66 -2.12 2.59
N SER A 213 10.81 -1.45 2.78
CA SER A 213 12.12 -2.10 2.80
C SER A 213 12.24 -3.15 3.91
N CYS A 214 11.48 -3.00 5.00
CA CYS A 214 11.40 -4.00 6.08
C CYS A 214 10.71 -5.31 5.67
N LEU A 215 10.08 -5.38 4.48
CA LEU A 215 9.45 -6.61 3.99
C LEU A 215 10.46 -7.74 3.82
N ALA A 216 11.62 -7.46 3.20
CA ALA A 216 12.64 -8.47 2.95
C ALA A 216 13.15 -9.15 4.25
N PRO A 217 13.58 -8.41 5.28
CA PRO A 217 14.01 -9.03 6.53
C PRO A 217 12.87 -9.73 7.28
N VAL A 218 11.63 -9.21 7.23
CA VAL A 218 10.47 -9.86 7.85
C VAL A 218 10.15 -11.20 7.18
N VAL A 219 10.13 -11.25 5.84
CA VAL A 219 9.89 -12.50 5.10
C VAL A 219 10.98 -13.53 5.38
N ALA A 220 12.24 -13.10 5.43
CA ALA A 220 13.35 -13.98 5.83
C ALA A 220 13.16 -14.52 7.25
N ALA A 221 12.79 -13.67 8.21
CA ALA A 221 12.55 -14.07 9.59
C ALA A 221 11.33 -14.97 9.81
N ILE A 222 10.38 -15.03 8.87
CA ILE A 222 9.26 -15.98 8.90
C ILE A 222 9.67 -17.34 8.32
N LEU A 223 10.60 -17.34 7.36
CA LEU A 223 11.08 -18.53 6.67
C LEU A 223 12.00 -19.39 7.54
N PHE A 224 12.80 -18.77 8.40
CA PHE A 224 13.73 -19.40 9.34
C PHE A 224 13.12 -19.54 10.74
#